data_AF-A0AAX4AWE3-F1
#
_entry.id   AF-A0AAX4AWE3-F1
#
_cell.length_a   1.000
_cell.length_b   1.000
_cell.length_c   1.000
_cell.angle_alpha   90.00
_cell.angle_beta   90.00
_cell.angle_gamma   90.00
#
_symmetry.space_group_name_H-M   'P 1'
#
loop_
_entity.id
_entity.type
_entity.pdbx_description
1 polymer ?
#
loop_
_entity_poly.entity_id
_entity_poly.type
_entity_poly.pdbx_seq_one_letter_code
_entity_poly.pdbx_strand_id
1 'polypeptide(L)'
;MKNSKRFYLYIFIVSVLYAIQYYINNKITPVGDQTAFLKYAEEFQYNYLYFGIDRYFTWSSRLLIESATLLFSVHEKLFVIVSALATFVFLLPSKKFSKELPWLPGFLIFICIPASEFLSAGSIPTYVNYILPASFMLFSLYFRHSSNLLVKIASFVSFVFAVMQEQLAIYAFLWIVFELIRDWKINSDRNWNILFVVVSSLGILSAKLAPGNTIRFMKNVDSWFPNFINLNSIQKVGLGILETGDGLLSVSFAFVILFLIVSVILSIYKNNFTSFILSTVVLLTILSHKFEWRSILFTLSTVSKLARESGTFEFNFVYFGAVLFYFVILFILLFIIWSLSDSKDKVWLSYLFIIGLLGRMVISFSPTLYASDTRTYLPIMLSVFIITCKFINEIYLKIKHRKIN
;
A
#
# COMPACT_ATOMS: atom_id res chain seq x y z
N MET A 1 15.48 22.80 -0.07
CA MET A 1 14.92 24.07 0.47
C MET A 1 15.76 24.57 1.64
N LYS A 2 16.30 25.80 1.57
CA LYS A 2 17.17 26.40 2.61
C LYS A 2 16.45 26.74 3.94
N ASN A 3 15.13 26.54 4.06
CA ASN A 3 14.39 26.88 5.28
C ASN A 3 13.47 25.72 5.72
N SER A 4 13.81 25.06 6.83
CA SER A 4 13.09 23.90 7.37
C SER A 4 11.62 24.21 7.68
N LYS A 5 11.33 25.44 8.13
CA LYS A 5 9.98 25.92 8.45
C LYS A 5 9.04 25.88 7.24
N ARG A 6 9.52 26.28 6.05
CA ARG A 6 8.71 26.27 4.82
C ARG A 6 8.28 24.86 4.42
N PHE A 7 9.14 23.86 4.64
CA PHE A 7 8.79 22.47 4.36
C PHE A 7 7.67 21.99 5.28
N TYR A 8 7.79 22.21 6.59
CA TYR A 8 6.78 21.79 7.56
C TYR A 8 5.43 22.47 7.30
N LEU A 9 5.44 23.76 6.98
CA LEU A 9 4.23 24.48 6.60
C LEU A 9 3.60 23.90 5.32
N TYR A 10 4.41 23.59 4.30
CA TYR A 10 3.92 22.99 3.06
C TYR A 10 3.26 21.63 3.31
N ILE A 11 3.93 20.70 4.00
CA ILE A 11 3.34 19.38 4.25
C ILE A 11 2.11 19.49 5.16
N PHE A 12 2.07 20.46 6.08
CA PHE A 12 0.88 20.73 6.89
C PHE A 12 -0.31 21.14 6.02
N ILE A 13 -0.14 22.09 5.11
CA ILE A 13 -1.19 22.52 4.18
C ILE A 13 -1.68 21.33 3.34
N VAL A 14 -0.75 20.57 2.74
CA VAL A 14 -1.09 19.37 1.96
C VAL A 14 -1.88 18.37 2.79
N SER A 15 -1.48 18.14 4.04
CA SER A 15 -2.14 17.17 4.91
C SER A 15 -3.56 17.58 5.28
N VAL A 16 -3.78 18.88 5.50
CA VAL A 16 -5.12 19.44 5.71
C VAL A 16 -5.98 19.26 4.45
N LEU A 17 -5.44 19.55 3.26
CA LEU A 17 -6.18 19.36 2.00
C LEU A 17 -6.57 17.88 1.79
N TYR A 18 -5.65 16.95 2.05
CA TYR A 18 -5.90 15.52 1.94
C TYR A 18 -6.95 15.05 2.95
N ALA A 19 -6.90 15.53 4.20
CA ALA A 19 -7.92 15.22 5.21
C ALA A 19 -9.30 15.79 4.85
N ILE A 20 -9.36 17.01 4.30
CA ILE A 20 -10.59 17.62 3.80
C ILE A 20 -11.19 16.79 2.66
N GLN A 21 -10.37 16.22 1.77
CA GLN A 21 -10.85 15.35 0.70
C GLN A 21 -11.61 14.14 1.27
N TYR A 22 -11.07 13.46 2.28
CA TYR A 22 -11.76 12.36 2.97
C TYR A 22 -13.03 12.84 3.69
N TYR A 23 -13.00 14.03 4.31
CA TYR A 23 -14.18 14.60 4.95
C TYR A 23 -15.30 14.93 3.96
N ILE A 24 -14.97 15.53 2.82
CA ILE A 24 -15.95 15.86 1.77
C ILE A 24 -16.55 14.57 1.21
N ASN A 25 -15.71 13.58 0.87
CA ASN A 25 -16.18 12.29 0.38
C ASN A 25 -17.09 11.60 1.40
N ASN A 26 -16.76 11.68 2.69
CA ASN A 26 -17.59 11.18 3.78
C ASN A 26 -19.00 11.78 3.79
N LYS A 27 -19.14 13.06 3.42
CA LYS A 27 -20.44 13.75 3.40
C LYS A 27 -21.25 13.49 2.13
N ILE A 28 -20.58 13.31 0.98
CA ILE A 28 -21.26 13.10 -0.30
C ILE A 28 -21.73 11.65 -0.44
N THR A 29 -20.95 10.68 0.04
CA THR A 29 -21.24 9.25 -0.07
C THR A 29 -21.03 8.53 1.26
N PRO A 30 -21.96 8.66 2.24
CA PRO A 30 -21.96 7.82 3.42
C PRO A 30 -22.39 6.40 3.03
N VAL A 31 -21.45 5.64 2.48
CA VAL A 31 -21.67 4.27 1.99
C VAL A 31 -21.00 3.24 2.89
N GLY A 32 -21.53 2.02 2.90
CA GLY A 32 -20.88 0.85 3.50
C GLY A 32 -20.92 0.82 5.04
N ASP A 33 -19.83 0.34 5.62
CA ASP A 33 -19.74 -0.05 7.04
C ASP A 33 -19.91 1.12 8.01
N GLN A 34 -19.67 2.36 7.56
CA GLN A 34 -19.74 3.53 8.41
C GLN A 34 -21.11 3.73 9.10
N THR A 35 -22.21 3.43 8.40
CA THR A 35 -23.55 3.49 9.00
C THR A 35 -23.76 2.41 10.05
N ALA A 36 -23.13 1.23 9.89
CA ALA A 36 -23.15 0.17 10.87
C ALA A 36 -22.32 0.52 12.12
N PHE A 37 -21.16 1.18 11.96
CA PHE A 37 -20.35 1.64 13.09
C PHE A 37 -21.11 2.60 14.02
N LEU A 38 -22.00 3.44 13.51
CA LEU A 38 -22.85 4.28 14.37
C LEU A 38 -23.81 3.46 15.22
N LYS A 39 -24.41 2.40 14.65
CA LYS A 39 -25.27 1.47 15.41
C LYS A 39 -24.47 0.67 16.44
N TYR A 40 -23.30 0.16 16.05
CA TYR A 40 -22.41 -0.52 16.99
C TYR A 40 -21.98 0.39 18.15
N ALA A 41 -21.84 1.69 17.93
CA ALA A 41 -21.49 2.60 19.01
C ALA A 41 -22.57 2.65 20.09
N GLU A 42 -23.85 2.64 19.68
CA GLU A 42 -24.99 2.57 20.60
C GLU A 42 -25.07 1.20 21.29
N GLU A 43 -24.95 0.10 20.54
CA GLU A 43 -24.98 -1.27 21.09
C GLU A 43 -23.89 -1.50 22.15
N PHE A 44 -22.69 -0.99 21.91
CA PHE A 44 -21.54 -1.13 22.81
C PHE A 44 -21.43 0.02 23.83
N GLN A 45 -22.47 0.87 23.97
CA GLN A 45 -22.52 1.96 24.94
C GLN A 45 -21.30 2.90 24.86
N TYR A 46 -20.84 3.17 23.64
CA TYR A 46 -19.66 3.98 23.33
C TYR A 46 -18.35 3.47 23.94
N ASN A 47 -18.28 2.19 24.34
CA ASN A 47 -17.04 1.58 24.81
C ASN A 47 -16.18 1.08 23.64
N TYR A 48 -15.35 1.98 23.11
CA TYR A 48 -14.56 1.73 21.90
C TYR A 48 -13.54 0.60 22.03
N LEU A 49 -12.89 0.46 23.20
CA LEU A 49 -11.91 -0.59 23.42
C LEU A 49 -12.58 -1.96 23.58
N TYR A 50 -13.69 -2.01 24.33
CA TYR A 50 -14.47 -3.24 24.47
C TYR A 50 -15.01 -3.72 23.12
N PHE A 51 -15.48 -2.80 22.28
CA PHE A 51 -15.83 -3.12 20.89
C PHE A 51 -14.65 -3.72 20.12
N GLY A 52 -13.46 -3.13 20.19
CA GLY A 52 -12.28 -3.71 19.53
C GLY A 52 -11.92 -5.10 20.03
N ILE A 53 -12.08 -5.37 21.33
CA ILE A 53 -11.87 -6.69 21.94
C ILE A 53 -12.92 -7.68 21.42
N ASP A 54 -14.20 -7.31 21.40
CA ASP A 54 -15.25 -8.16 20.82
C ASP A 54 -14.91 -8.52 19.37
N ARG A 55 -14.56 -7.51 18.57
CA ARG A 55 -14.20 -7.68 17.16
C ARG A 55 -12.99 -8.57 16.96
N TYR A 56 -12.05 -8.59 17.90
CA TYR A 56 -10.93 -9.54 17.87
C TYR A 56 -11.41 -11.00 17.87
N PHE A 57 -12.45 -11.29 18.65
CA PHE A 57 -13.04 -12.63 18.74
C PHE A 57 -14.10 -12.89 17.67
N THR A 58 -14.77 -11.86 17.15
CA THR A 58 -15.95 -12.03 16.28
C THR A 58 -15.73 -11.67 14.80
N TRP A 59 -14.70 -10.86 14.46
CA TRP A 59 -14.55 -10.35 13.08
C TRP A 59 -13.12 -10.15 12.53
N SER A 60 -12.21 -9.56 13.31
CA SER A 60 -10.99 -8.96 12.76
C SER A 60 -9.87 -8.94 13.78
N SER A 61 -8.66 -9.31 13.37
CA SER A 61 -7.45 -9.20 14.20
C SER A 61 -7.06 -7.76 14.57
N ARG A 62 -7.69 -6.76 13.96
CA ARG A 62 -7.28 -5.35 13.98
C ARG A 62 -7.80 -4.59 15.21
N LEU A 63 -7.59 -5.11 16.42
CA LEU A 63 -8.21 -4.64 17.68
C LEU A 63 -8.20 -3.11 17.84
N LEU A 64 -7.03 -2.46 17.84
CA LEU A 64 -6.93 -1.00 18.06
C LEU A 64 -7.46 -0.21 16.86
N ILE A 65 -7.34 -0.75 15.65
CA ILE A 65 -7.84 -0.12 14.43
C ILE A 65 -9.38 -0.15 14.41
N GLU A 66 -10.01 -1.27 14.79
CA GLU A 66 -11.48 -1.36 14.92
C GLU A 66 -11.99 -0.43 16.03
N SER A 67 -11.28 -0.39 17.16
CA SER A 67 -11.58 0.56 18.26
C SER A 67 -11.53 2.02 17.77
N ALA A 68 -10.47 2.37 17.05
CA ALA A 68 -10.30 3.70 16.47
C ALA A 68 -11.35 4.00 15.40
N THR A 69 -11.73 2.99 14.60
CA THR A 69 -12.75 3.14 13.56
C THR A 69 -14.09 3.49 14.19
N LEU A 70 -14.49 2.82 15.27
CA LEU A 70 -15.71 3.13 15.99
C LEU A 70 -15.66 4.54 16.60
N LEU A 71 -14.56 4.89 17.29
CA LEU A 71 -14.35 6.21 17.87
C LEU A 71 -14.51 7.32 16.82
N PHE A 72 -13.83 7.19 15.70
CA PHE A 72 -13.83 8.20 14.65
C PHE A 72 -15.14 8.26 13.87
N SER A 73 -15.89 7.15 13.80
CA SER A 73 -17.23 7.14 13.20
C SER A 73 -18.22 7.97 14.03
N VAL A 74 -18.10 7.95 15.36
CA VAL A 74 -18.90 8.81 16.26
C VAL A 74 -18.39 10.25 16.26
N HIS A 75 -17.07 10.44 16.28
CA HIS A 75 -16.44 11.75 16.41
C HIS A 75 -15.80 12.24 15.11
N GLU A 76 -16.62 12.53 14.09
CA GLU A 76 -16.13 12.91 12.76
C GLU A 76 -15.20 14.14 12.76
N LYS A 77 -15.43 15.12 13.64
CA LYS A 77 -14.53 16.31 13.74
C LYS A 77 -13.14 15.90 14.20
N LEU A 78 -13.06 14.97 15.15
CA LEU A 78 -11.80 14.41 15.62
C LEU A 78 -11.11 13.61 14.51
N PHE A 79 -11.89 12.86 13.72
CA PHE A 79 -11.38 12.15 12.54
C PHE A 79 -10.66 13.08 11.55
N VAL A 80 -11.21 14.27 11.27
CA VAL A 80 -10.55 15.24 10.36
C VAL A 80 -9.20 15.69 10.91
N ILE A 81 -9.15 16.03 12.21
CA ILE A 81 -7.91 16.47 12.87
C ILE A 81 -6.87 15.35 12.83
N VAL A 82 -7.26 14.12 13.20
CA VAL A 82 -6.36 12.97 13.21
C VAL A 82 -5.91 12.61 11.80
N SER A 83 -6.78 12.70 10.80
CA SER A 83 -6.41 12.46 9.40
C SER A 83 -5.37 13.46 8.91
N ALA A 84 -5.52 14.75 9.26
CA ALA A 84 -4.53 15.76 8.91
C ALA A 84 -3.18 15.48 9.61
N LEU A 85 -3.20 15.08 10.89
CA LEU A 85 -1.99 14.74 11.63
C LEU A 85 -1.32 13.46 11.07
N ALA A 86 -2.10 12.44 10.75
CA ALA A 86 -1.61 11.18 10.20
C ALA A 86 -0.97 11.41 8.82
N THR A 87 -1.62 12.16 7.92
CA THR A 87 -1.03 12.52 6.63
C THR A 87 0.22 13.39 6.78
N PHE A 88 0.26 14.28 7.78
CA PHE A 88 1.48 15.03 8.07
C PHE A 88 2.62 14.10 8.47
N VAL A 89 2.34 13.15 9.36
CA VAL A 89 3.27 12.10 9.80
C VAL A 89 3.71 11.20 8.65
N PHE A 90 2.81 10.85 7.73
CA PHE A 90 3.09 10.10 6.50
C PHE A 90 4.13 10.82 5.60
N LEU A 91 4.08 12.15 5.53
CA LEU A 91 4.95 12.98 4.69
C LEU A 91 6.25 13.42 5.39
N LEU A 92 6.40 13.21 6.70
CA LEU A 92 7.66 13.54 7.40
C LEU A 92 8.90 12.84 6.81
N PRO A 93 8.85 11.55 6.43
CA PRO A 93 9.98 10.85 5.83
C PRO A 93 10.37 11.35 4.43
N SER A 94 9.59 12.23 3.78
CA SER A 94 9.89 12.77 2.45
C SER A 94 11.29 13.38 2.34
N LYS A 95 11.80 13.99 3.42
CA LYS A 95 13.18 14.50 3.49
C LYS A 95 14.26 13.42 3.36
N LYS A 96 13.94 12.16 3.65
CA LYS A 96 14.89 11.05 3.62
C LYS A 96 14.95 10.41 2.23
N PHE A 97 13.81 10.18 1.59
CA PHE A 97 13.76 9.51 0.29
C PHE A 97 13.69 10.45 -0.92
N SER A 98 13.34 11.74 -0.74
CA SER A 98 13.39 12.77 -1.78
C SER A 98 14.14 14.02 -1.26
N LYS A 99 15.46 13.93 -1.13
CA LYS A 99 16.28 14.94 -0.44
C LYS A 99 16.28 16.30 -1.14
N GLU A 100 16.37 16.33 -2.47
CA GLU A 100 16.43 17.57 -3.24
C GLU A 100 15.05 18.20 -3.41
N LEU A 101 14.02 17.36 -3.53
CA LEU A 101 12.62 17.75 -3.70
C LEU A 101 11.75 17.20 -2.56
N PRO A 102 11.96 17.61 -1.30
CA PRO A 102 11.24 17.03 -0.16
C PRO A 102 9.76 17.40 -0.14
N TRP A 103 9.34 18.44 -0.85
CA TRP A 103 7.94 18.83 -1.01
C TRP A 103 7.19 17.93 -2.00
N LEU A 104 7.87 17.37 -3.00
CA LEU A 104 7.25 16.61 -4.08
C LEU A 104 6.33 15.47 -3.61
N PRO A 105 6.70 14.64 -2.60
CA PRO A 105 5.83 13.55 -2.16
C PRO A 105 4.47 14.02 -1.64
N GLY A 106 4.37 15.27 -1.16
CA GLY A 106 3.10 15.87 -0.75
C GLY A 106 2.13 16.10 -1.91
N PHE A 107 2.63 16.41 -3.11
CA PHE A 107 1.79 16.47 -4.31
C PHE A 107 1.48 15.06 -4.83
N LEU A 108 2.47 14.17 -4.82
CA LEU A 108 2.33 12.83 -5.37
C LEU A 108 1.34 11.96 -4.60
N ILE A 109 1.07 12.24 -3.31
CA ILE A 109 0.09 11.47 -2.53
C ILE A 109 -1.31 11.48 -3.17
N PHE A 110 -1.72 12.59 -3.80
CA PHE A 110 -3.04 12.70 -4.46
C PHE A 110 -3.17 11.82 -5.71
N ILE A 111 -2.05 11.47 -6.33
CA ILE A 111 -1.99 10.61 -7.53
C ILE A 111 -1.71 9.17 -7.13
N CYS A 112 -0.76 8.97 -6.21
CA CYS A 112 -0.28 7.65 -5.84
C CYS A 112 -1.19 6.94 -4.83
N ILE A 113 -1.90 7.70 -4.00
CA ILE A 113 -2.81 7.21 -2.97
C ILE A 113 -4.08 8.07 -3.02
N PRO A 114 -4.86 8.00 -4.11
CA PRO A 114 -6.03 8.85 -4.28
C PRO A 114 -7.10 8.46 -3.27
N ALA A 115 -7.77 9.44 -2.67
CA ALA A 115 -8.82 9.17 -1.68
C ALA A 115 -9.98 8.34 -2.27
N SER A 116 -10.25 8.46 -3.58
CA SER A 116 -11.30 7.71 -4.29
C SER A 116 -11.14 6.20 -4.19
N GLU A 117 -9.92 5.69 -4.16
CA GLU A 117 -9.60 4.26 -4.02
C GLU A 117 -9.94 3.70 -2.63
N PHE A 118 -10.16 4.59 -1.67
CA PHE A 118 -10.43 4.25 -0.28
C PHE A 118 -11.83 4.72 0.13
N LEU A 119 -12.86 4.54 -0.71
CA LEU A 119 -14.24 4.94 -0.36
C LEU A 119 -15.24 3.81 -0.21
N SER A 120 -14.99 2.61 -0.75
CA SER A 120 -16.07 1.61 -0.92
C SER A 120 -16.65 1.02 0.38
N ALA A 121 -15.99 1.18 1.53
CA ALA A 121 -16.52 0.77 2.84
C ALA A 121 -16.89 1.97 3.74
N GLY A 122 -16.91 3.17 3.18
CA GLY A 122 -17.04 4.45 3.89
C GLY A 122 -15.69 5.10 4.16
N SER A 123 -15.64 6.43 4.16
CA SER A 123 -14.38 7.19 4.21
C SER A 123 -13.62 6.99 5.53
N ILE A 124 -14.34 6.86 6.65
CA ILE A 124 -13.72 6.67 7.97
C ILE A 124 -13.15 5.26 8.12
N PRO A 125 -13.93 4.16 7.93
CA PRO A 125 -13.40 2.81 8.06
C PRO A 125 -12.21 2.54 7.15
N THR A 126 -12.24 3.01 5.91
CA THR A 126 -11.13 2.82 4.97
C THR A 126 -9.90 3.63 5.35
N TYR A 127 -10.04 4.91 5.72
CA TYR A 127 -8.88 5.71 6.11
C TYR A 127 -8.21 5.10 7.36
N VAL A 128 -9.01 4.73 8.36
CA VAL A 128 -8.52 4.21 9.64
C VAL A 128 -7.90 2.82 9.48
N ASN A 129 -8.42 1.97 8.58
CA ASN A 129 -7.85 0.63 8.34
C ASN A 129 -6.63 0.61 7.43
N TYR A 130 -6.41 1.65 6.62
CA TYR A 130 -5.39 1.61 5.56
C TYR A 130 -4.41 2.79 5.66
N ILE A 131 -4.88 4.03 5.54
CA ILE A 131 -4.02 5.21 5.48
C ILE A 131 -3.41 5.56 6.83
N LEU A 132 -4.20 5.51 7.90
CA LEU A 132 -3.71 5.75 9.26
C LEU A 132 -2.58 4.78 9.66
N PRO A 133 -2.74 3.44 9.57
CA PRO A 133 -1.66 2.52 9.90
C PRO A 133 -0.49 2.61 8.91
N ALA A 134 -0.70 2.91 7.62
CA ALA A 134 0.41 3.18 6.69
C ALA A 134 1.23 4.42 7.09
N SER A 135 0.56 5.48 7.55
CA SER A 135 1.20 6.71 8.05
C SER A 135 2.09 6.41 9.26
N PHE A 136 1.54 5.66 10.21
CA PHE A 136 2.29 5.21 11.38
C PHE A 136 3.42 4.26 11.02
N MET A 137 3.23 3.35 10.06
CA MET A 137 4.27 2.44 9.58
C MET A 137 5.46 3.21 9.00
N LEU A 138 5.23 4.12 8.05
CA LEU A 138 6.30 4.89 7.42
C LEU A 138 7.03 5.77 8.43
N PHE A 139 6.30 6.43 9.33
CA PHE A 139 6.92 7.18 10.42
C PHE A 139 7.81 6.28 11.27
N SER A 140 7.31 5.12 11.66
CA SER A 140 8.05 4.18 12.50
C SER A 140 9.31 3.69 11.82
N LEU A 141 9.21 3.22 10.58
CA LEU A 141 10.34 2.72 9.79
C LEU A 141 11.44 3.78 9.65
N TYR A 142 11.08 5.03 9.40
CA TYR A 142 12.07 6.08 9.18
C TYR A 142 12.56 6.77 10.46
N PHE A 143 11.80 6.81 11.55
CA PHE A 143 12.14 7.55 12.77
C PHE A 143 12.53 6.68 13.97
N ARG A 144 12.53 5.35 13.84
CA ARG A 144 12.94 4.42 14.92
C ARG A 144 14.36 4.61 15.46
N HIS A 145 15.27 5.16 14.65
CA HIS A 145 16.65 5.48 15.04
C HIS A 145 16.86 6.94 15.41
N SER A 146 15.79 7.65 15.79
CA SER A 146 15.88 9.04 16.22
C SER A 146 16.69 9.17 17.52
N SER A 147 17.54 10.19 17.61
CA SER A 147 18.26 10.52 18.85
C SER A 147 17.34 11.07 19.94
N ASN A 148 16.16 11.60 19.57
CA ASN A 148 15.17 12.06 20.53
C ASN A 148 14.36 10.87 21.05
N LEU A 149 14.43 10.63 22.37
CA LEU A 149 13.75 9.52 23.04
C LEU A 149 12.23 9.53 22.83
N LEU A 150 11.57 10.70 22.87
CA LEU A 150 10.13 10.81 22.65
C LEU A 150 9.76 10.38 21.23
N VAL A 151 10.55 10.78 20.24
CA VAL A 151 10.35 10.35 18.84
C VAL A 151 10.59 8.85 18.69
N LYS A 152 11.60 8.31 19.37
CA LYS A 152 11.90 6.87 19.39
C LYS A 152 10.76 6.06 20.01
N ILE A 153 10.21 6.50 21.15
CA ILE A 153 9.05 5.86 21.78
C ILE A 153 7.80 5.99 20.90
N ALA A 154 7.51 7.20 20.38
CA ALA A 154 6.38 7.42 19.48
C ALA A 154 6.46 6.52 18.26
N SER A 155 7.66 6.35 17.67
CA SER A 155 7.87 5.46 16.53
C SER A 155 7.56 3.99 16.89
N PHE A 156 7.87 3.55 18.11
CA PHE A 156 7.56 2.19 18.53
C PHE A 156 6.06 1.98 18.76
N VAL A 157 5.38 2.92 19.42
CA VAL A 157 3.93 2.85 19.65
C VAL A 157 3.16 2.91 18.32
N SER A 158 3.55 3.81 17.42
CA SER A 158 3.02 3.87 16.05
C SER A 158 3.21 2.55 15.31
N PHE A 159 4.36 1.90 15.49
CA PHE A 159 4.63 0.61 14.85
C PHE A 159 3.69 -0.49 15.33
N VAL A 160 3.47 -0.59 16.65
CA VAL A 160 2.53 -1.57 17.23
C VAL A 160 1.13 -1.41 16.64
N PHE A 161 0.64 -0.18 16.51
CA PHE A 161 -0.65 0.08 15.86
C PHE A 161 -0.65 -0.33 14.38
N ALA A 162 0.42 0.02 13.64
CA ALA A 162 0.51 -0.24 12.20
C ALA A 162 0.50 -1.75 11.86
N VAL A 163 1.22 -2.57 12.64
CA VAL A 163 1.32 -4.01 12.40
C VAL A 163 0.09 -4.81 12.84
N MET A 164 -0.94 -4.16 13.40
CA MET A 164 -2.25 -4.80 13.55
C MET A 164 -2.95 -4.98 12.21
N GLN A 165 -2.55 -4.25 11.17
CA GLN A 165 -3.00 -4.49 9.81
C GLN A 165 -2.13 -5.60 9.18
N GLU A 166 -2.76 -6.69 8.74
CA GLU A 166 -2.12 -7.94 8.28
C GLU A 166 -1.11 -7.78 7.12
N GLN A 167 -1.48 -7.06 6.06
CA GLN A 167 -0.62 -6.78 4.91
C GLN A 167 0.56 -5.88 5.29
N LEU A 168 0.32 -4.88 6.14
CA LEU A 168 1.37 -3.96 6.62
C LEU A 168 2.31 -4.65 7.62
N ALA A 169 1.82 -5.61 8.40
CA ALA A 169 2.64 -6.42 9.30
C ALA A 169 3.68 -7.23 8.53
N ILE A 170 3.26 -7.91 7.45
CA ILE A 170 4.16 -8.69 6.57
C ILE A 170 5.12 -7.76 5.83
N TYR A 171 4.62 -6.65 5.30
CA TYR A 171 5.44 -5.65 4.62
C TYR A 171 6.54 -5.09 5.54
N ALA A 172 6.18 -4.70 6.77
CA ALA A 172 7.11 -4.20 7.77
C ALA A 172 8.11 -5.26 8.24
N PHE A 173 7.65 -6.50 8.47
CA PHE A 173 8.52 -7.61 8.84
C PHE A 173 9.63 -7.81 7.79
N LEU A 174 9.25 -7.95 6.51
CA LEU A 174 10.20 -8.16 5.42
C LEU A 174 11.15 -6.96 5.25
N TRP A 175 10.63 -5.73 5.34
CA TRP A 175 11.44 -4.52 5.31
C TRP A 175 12.54 -4.55 6.37
N ILE A 176 12.18 -4.79 7.63
CA ILE A 176 13.12 -4.67 8.76
C ILE A 176 14.08 -5.85 8.78
N VAL A 177 13.63 -7.06 8.42
CA VAL A 177 14.51 -8.23 8.27
C VAL A 177 15.59 -7.96 7.22
N PHE A 178 15.24 -7.38 6.07
CA PHE A 178 16.22 -7.00 5.06
C PHE A 178 17.25 -6.01 5.61
N GLU A 179 16.81 -4.94 6.29
CA GLU A 179 17.71 -3.95 6.88
C GLU A 179 18.58 -4.56 7.98
N LEU A 180 18.05 -5.49 8.78
CA LEU A 180 18.78 -6.21 9.81
C LEU A 180 19.88 -7.09 9.22
N ILE A 181 19.60 -7.82 8.15
CA ILE A 181 20.58 -8.67 7.45
C ILE A 181 21.65 -7.81 6.78
N ARG A 182 21.25 -6.77 6.03
CA ARG A 182 22.15 -5.87 5.31
C ARG A 182 23.13 -5.19 6.26
N ASP A 183 22.64 -4.69 7.40
CA ASP A 183 23.41 -3.85 8.31
C ASP A 183 23.91 -4.62 9.55
N TRP A 184 23.85 -5.96 9.56
CA TRP A 184 24.09 -6.80 10.74
C TRP A 184 25.42 -6.50 11.45
N LYS A 185 26.49 -6.27 10.69
CA LYS A 185 27.84 -6.02 11.21
C LYS A 185 28.15 -4.53 11.47
N ILE A 186 27.30 -3.63 10.99
CA ILE A 186 27.55 -2.18 10.96
C ILE A 186 26.68 -1.46 12.01
N ASN A 187 25.52 -2.02 12.35
CA ASN A 187 24.48 -1.30 13.07
C ASN A 187 24.56 -1.44 14.60
N SER A 188 24.79 -0.34 15.31
CA SER A 188 24.72 -0.26 16.78
C SER A 188 23.30 -0.40 17.34
N ASP A 189 22.25 -0.14 16.53
CA ASP A 189 20.84 -0.25 16.91
C ASP A 189 20.22 -1.62 16.61
N ARG A 190 21.04 -2.67 16.47
CA ARG A 190 20.59 -4.03 16.13
C ARG A 190 19.48 -4.55 17.04
N ASN A 191 19.63 -4.39 18.36
CA ASN A 191 18.65 -4.88 19.34
C ASN A 191 17.29 -4.19 19.17
N TRP A 192 17.30 -2.91 18.78
CA TRP A 192 16.09 -2.15 18.51
C TRP A 192 15.38 -2.67 17.25
N ASN A 193 16.12 -2.97 16.18
CA ASN A 193 15.54 -3.61 14.99
C ASN A 193 15.00 -5.02 15.30
N ILE A 194 15.69 -5.82 16.12
CA ILE A 194 15.19 -7.14 16.55
C ILE A 194 13.84 -6.99 17.25
N LEU A 195 13.68 -6.00 18.14
CA LEU A 195 12.40 -5.74 18.80
C LEU A 195 11.28 -5.44 17.78
N PHE A 196 11.55 -4.65 16.74
CA PHE A 196 10.56 -4.39 15.68
C PHE A 196 10.24 -5.65 14.85
N VAL A 197 11.24 -6.51 14.59
CA VAL A 197 10.99 -7.82 13.94
C VAL A 197 10.10 -8.70 14.81
N VAL A 198 10.33 -8.74 16.13
CA VAL A 198 9.48 -9.47 17.07
C VAL A 198 8.06 -8.92 17.06
N VAL A 199 7.89 -7.59 17.15
CA VAL A 199 6.56 -6.96 17.16
C VAL A 199 5.79 -7.19 15.84
N SER A 200 6.46 -7.07 14.70
CA SER A 200 5.81 -7.39 13.41
C SER A 200 5.48 -8.87 13.26
N SER A 201 6.32 -9.77 13.79
CA SER A 201 6.03 -11.21 13.87
C SER A 201 4.79 -11.47 14.74
N LEU A 202 4.66 -10.79 15.88
CA LEU A 202 3.48 -10.87 16.73
C LEU A 202 2.22 -10.34 16.03
N GLY A 203 2.34 -9.28 15.23
CA GLY A 203 1.24 -8.80 14.37
C GLY A 203 0.77 -9.85 13.36
N ILE A 204 1.71 -10.52 12.68
CA ILE A 204 1.41 -11.62 11.76
C ILE A 204 0.77 -12.81 12.49
N LEU A 205 1.31 -13.18 13.65
CA LEU A 205 0.75 -14.26 14.48
C LEU A 205 -0.65 -13.92 14.97
N SER A 206 -0.88 -12.68 15.40
CA SER A 206 -2.20 -12.19 15.82
C SER A 206 -3.21 -12.28 14.67
N ALA A 207 -2.82 -11.86 13.46
CA ALA A 207 -3.66 -12.01 12.27
C ALA A 207 -4.04 -13.48 11.99
N LYS A 208 -3.10 -14.41 12.19
CA LYS A 208 -3.34 -15.84 11.97
C LYS A 208 -4.18 -16.49 13.08
N LEU A 209 -4.02 -16.04 14.33
CA LEU A 209 -4.61 -16.68 15.51
C LEU A 209 -5.93 -16.04 15.96
N ALA A 210 -6.27 -14.84 15.48
CA ALA A 210 -7.49 -14.14 15.87
C ALA A 210 -8.74 -14.96 15.47
N PRO A 211 -9.58 -15.38 16.43
CA PRO A 211 -10.78 -16.15 16.14
C PRO A 211 -11.75 -15.41 15.20
N GLY A 212 -11.82 -14.08 15.34
CA GLY A 212 -12.66 -13.24 14.51
C GLY A 212 -12.31 -13.33 13.02
N ASN A 213 -11.04 -13.48 12.68
CA ASN A 213 -10.62 -13.65 11.28
C ASN A 213 -11.14 -14.96 10.68
N THR A 214 -11.20 -16.04 11.45
CA THR A 214 -11.76 -17.32 11.00
C THR A 214 -13.27 -17.22 10.79
N ILE A 215 -14.00 -16.55 11.69
CA ILE A 215 -15.45 -16.31 11.55
C ILE A 215 -15.72 -15.46 10.31
N ARG A 216 -14.98 -14.36 10.15
CA ARG A 216 -15.07 -13.48 8.97
C ARG A 216 -14.68 -14.21 7.69
N PHE A 217 -13.70 -15.10 7.74
CA PHE A 217 -13.32 -15.94 6.60
C PHE A 217 -14.52 -16.76 6.12
N MET A 218 -15.18 -17.50 7.01
CA MET A 218 -16.35 -18.32 6.67
C MET A 218 -17.48 -17.46 6.09
N LYS A 219 -17.81 -16.34 6.75
CA LYS A 219 -18.83 -15.41 6.22
C LYS A 219 -18.49 -14.87 4.83
N ASN A 220 -17.20 -14.60 4.56
CA ASN A 220 -16.77 -14.11 3.26
C ASN A 220 -16.76 -15.21 2.19
N VAL A 221 -16.50 -16.47 2.54
CA VAL A 221 -16.72 -17.60 1.63
C VAL A 221 -18.19 -17.59 1.19
N ASP A 222 -19.10 -17.56 2.16
CA ASP A 222 -20.54 -17.64 1.87
C ASP A 222 -21.03 -16.44 1.05
N SER A 223 -20.52 -15.23 1.34
CA SER A 223 -21.03 -13.99 0.75
C SER A 223 -20.37 -13.61 -0.58
N TRP A 224 -19.07 -13.90 -0.73
CA TRP A 224 -18.27 -13.33 -1.83
C TRP A 224 -17.62 -14.37 -2.72
N PHE A 225 -17.22 -15.52 -2.18
CA PHE A 225 -16.50 -16.50 -2.95
C PHE A 225 -16.73 -17.95 -2.47
N PRO A 226 -17.91 -18.55 -2.76
CA PRO A 226 -18.30 -19.87 -2.22
C PRO A 226 -17.33 -21.00 -2.60
N ASN A 227 -16.78 -20.96 -3.82
CA ASN A 227 -15.85 -21.98 -4.30
C ASN A 227 -14.42 -21.86 -3.74
N PHE A 228 -14.12 -20.84 -2.92
CA PHE A 228 -12.77 -20.56 -2.45
C PHE A 228 -12.16 -21.71 -1.62
N ILE A 229 -12.99 -22.45 -0.87
CA ILE A 229 -12.55 -23.59 -0.06
C ILE A 229 -12.04 -24.74 -0.94
N ASN A 230 -12.60 -24.91 -2.12
CA ASN A 230 -12.25 -25.99 -3.05
C ASN A 230 -10.94 -25.72 -3.81
N LEU A 231 -10.41 -24.50 -3.73
CA LEU A 231 -9.17 -24.13 -4.39
C LEU A 231 -7.94 -24.55 -3.58
N ASN A 232 -7.01 -25.22 -4.24
CA ASN A 232 -5.69 -25.51 -3.69
C ASN A 232 -4.82 -24.25 -3.65
N SER A 233 -3.68 -24.33 -2.94
CA SER A 233 -2.78 -23.18 -2.75
C SER A 233 -2.23 -22.61 -4.06
N ILE A 234 -1.98 -23.46 -5.07
CA ILE A 234 -1.43 -23.01 -6.37
C ILE A 234 -2.51 -22.26 -7.16
N GLN A 235 -3.76 -22.74 -7.14
CA GLN A 235 -4.89 -22.04 -7.76
C GLN A 235 -5.14 -20.67 -7.11
N LYS A 236 -5.05 -20.59 -5.77
CA LYS A 236 -5.16 -19.33 -5.03
C LYS A 236 -4.06 -18.33 -5.43
N VAL A 237 -2.83 -18.81 -5.57
CA VAL A 237 -1.72 -17.98 -6.07
C VAL A 237 -1.95 -17.55 -7.52
N GLY A 238 -2.41 -18.46 -8.39
CA GLY A 238 -2.74 -18.15 -9.78
C GLY A 238 -3.79 -17.05 -9.90
N LEU A 239 -4.91 -17.18 -9.20
CA LEU A 239 -5.94 -16.14 -9.11
C LEU A 239 -5.40 -14.82 -8.54
N GLY A 240 -4.56 -14.91 -7.51
CA GLY A 240 -3.87 -13.77 -6.94
C GLY A 240 -3.03 -13.00 -7.97
N ILE A 241 -2.29 -13.70 -8.82
CA ILE A 241 -1.48 -13.11 -9.89
C ILE A 241 -2.37 -12.50 -10.97
N LEU A 242 -3.43 -13.20 -11.39
CA LEU A 242 -4.40 -12.67 -12.37
C LEU A 242 -4.99 -11.34 -11.88
N GLU A 243 -5.55 -11.32 -10.67
CA GLU A 243 -6.15 -10.11 -10.10
C GLU A 243 -5.14 -9.00 -9.87
N THR A 244 -3.97 -9.34 -9.31
CA THR A 244 -2.93 -8.34 -9.05
C THR A 244 -2.43 -7.73 -10.36
N GLY A 245 -2.23 -8.55 -11.39
CA GLY A 245 -1.80 -8.12 -12.72
C GLY A 245 -2.85 -7.27 -13.43
N ASP A 246 -4.09 -7.76 -13.50
CA ASP A 246 -5.23 -7.06 -14.09
C ASP A 246 -5.45 -5.69 -13.44
N GLY A 247 -5.43 -5.66 -12.10
CA GLY A 247 -5.50 -4.42 -11.33
C GLY A 247 -4.36 -3.48 -11.66
N LEU A 248 -3.09 -3.89 -11.46
CA LEU A 248 -1.90 -3.04 -11.66
C LEU A 248 -1.80 -2.42 -13.06
N LEU A 249 -2.31 -3.13 -14.07
CA LEU A 249 -2.29 -2.68 -15.46
C LEU A 249 -3.60 -2.00 -15.89
N SER A 250 -4.54 -1.84 -14.96
CA SER A 250 -5.73 -1.03 -15.16
C SER A 250 -5.40 0.45 -15.12
N VAL A 251 -6.10 1.21 -15.95
CA VAL A 251 -6.02 2.67 -16.05
C VAL A 251 -6.40 3.35 -14.74
N SER A 252 -7.22 2.70 -13.92
CA SER A 252 -7.66 3.20 -12.61
C SER A 252 -6.48 3.44 -11.67
N PHE A 253 -5.33 2.76 -11.88
CA PHE A 253 -4.13 2.96 -11.07
C PHE A 253 -3.18 4.00 -11.65
N ALA A 254 -3.54 5.26 -11.44
CA ALA A 254 -2.74 6.43 -11.80
C ALA A 254 -1.29 6.37 -11.27
N PHE A 255 -1.05 5.68 -10.15
CA PHE A 255 0.27 5.54 -9.56
C PHE A 255 1.25 4.72 -10.43
N VAL A 256 0.76 3.70 -11.14
CA VAL A 256 1.57 2.88 -12.06
C VAL A 256 1.87 3.66 -13.33
N ILE A 257 0.87 4.39 -13.86
CA ILE A 257 1.05 5.26 -15.03
C ILE A 257 2.12 6.33 -14.74
N LEU A 258 2.03 7.00 -13.59
CA LEU A 258 3.02 7.99 -13.17
C LEU A 258 4.42 7.38 -13.04
N PHE A 259 4.53 6.20 -12.42
CA PHE A 259 5.80 5.47 -12.32
C PHE A 259 6.42 5.17 -13.69
N LEU A 260 5.60 4.74 -14.66
CA LEU A 260 6.06 4.45 -16.02
C LEU A 260 6.50 5.71 -16.76
N ILE A 261 5.75 6.82 -16.66
CA ILE A 261 6.14 8.12 -17.24
C ILE A 261 7.50 8.56 -16.68
N VAL A 262 7.67 8.51 -15.36
CA VAL A 262 8.93 8.84 -14.70
C VAL A 262 10.07 7.91 -15.16
N SER A 263 9.79 6.62 -15.33
CA SER A 263 10.76 5.64 -15.81
C SER A 263 11.18 5.89 -17.25
N VAL A 264 10.26 6.28 -18.14
CA VAL A 264 10.56 6.69 -19.53
C VAL A 264 11.52 7.89 -19.51
N ILE A 265 11.19 8.93 -18.75
CA ILE A 265 12.01 10.14 -18.65
C ILE A 265 13.42 9.81 -18.09
N LEU A 266 13.48 9.04 -17.01
CA LEU A 266 14.77 8.66 -16.40
C LEU A 266 15.61 7.79 -17.34
N SER A 267 14.97 6.89 -18.11
CA SER A 267 15.65 6.07 -19.12
C SER A 267 16.35 6.93 -20.17
N ILE A 268 15.70 7.99 -20.64
CA ILE A 268 16.29 8.96 -21.58
C ILE A 268 17.50 9.66 -20.93
N TYR A 269 17.37 10.13 -19.69
CA TYR A 269 18.48 10.78 -18.99
C TYR A 269 19.66 9.83 -18.64
N LYS A 270 19.42 8.51 -18.58
CA LYS A 270 20.45 7.48 -18.38
C LYS A 270 20.93 6.85 -19.69
N ASN A 271 20.42 7.27 -20.85
CA ASN A 271 20.67 6.62 -22.15
C ASN A 271 20.43 5.10 -22.12
N ASN A 272 19.44 4.66 -21.34
CA ASN A 272 19.12 3.24 -21.15
C ASN A 272 18.00 2.82 -22.10
N PHE A 273 18.39 2.42 -23.32
CA PHE A 273 17.45 2.14 -24.41
C PHE A 273 16.49 0.97 -24.09
N THR A 274 16.98 -0.09 -23.45
CA THR A 274 16.15 -1.24 -23.06
C THR A 274 15.05 -0.82 -22.09
N SER A 275 15.39 -0.05 -21.06
CA SER A 275 14.40 0.42 -20.08
C SER A 275 13.42 1.42 -20.70
N PHE A 276 13.90 2.26 -21.63
CA PHE A 276 13.04 3.16 -22.40
C PHE A 276 12.00 2.40 -23.22
N ILE A 277 12.41 1.39 -23.99
CA ILE A 277 11.48 0.55 -24.77
C ILE A 277 10.49 -0.13 -23.83
N LEU A 278 10.98 -0.85 -22.82
CA LEU A 278 10.12 -1.65 -21.94
C LEU A 278 9.10 -0.79 -21.20
N SER A 279 9.53 0.34 -20.62
CA SER A 279 8.60 1.27 -19.94
C SER A 279 7.58 1.89 -20.89
N THR A 280 7.99 2.25 -22.11
CA THR A 280 7.10 2.79 -23.14
C THR A 280 6.09 1.75 -23.62
N VAL A 281 6.52 0.51 -23.87
CA VAL A 281 5.64 -0.59 -24.28
C VAL A 281 4.60 -0.85 -23.20
N VAL A 282 5.01 -1.01 -21.94
CA VAL A 282 4.07 -1.24 -20.83
C VAL A 282 3.10 -0.06 -20.69
N LEU A 283 3.58 1.18 -20.76
CA LEU A 283 2.73 2.37 -20.71
C LEU A 283 1.69 2.40 -21.83
N LEU A 284 2.11 2.15 -23.08
CA LEU A 284 1.21 2.11 -24.23
C LEU A 284 0.19 0.97 -24.12
N THR A 285 0.59 -0.18 -23.56
CA THR A 285 -0.36 -1.28 -23.34
C THR A 285 -1.46 -0.90 -22.34
N ILE A 286 -1.12 -0.26 -21.21
CA ILE A 286 -2.12 0.24 -20.24
C ILE A 286 -3.03 1.29 -20.89
N LEU A 287 -2.46 2.22 -21.66
CA LEU A 287 -3.24 3.25 -22.34
C LEU A 287 -4.16 2.64 -23.41
N SER A 288 -3.72 1.61 -24.15
CA SER A 288 -4.56 0.93 -25.14
C SER A 288 -5.78 0.26 -24.51
N HIS A 289 -5.67 -0.20 -23.26
CA HIS A 289 -6.79 -0.74 -22.49
C HIS A 289 -7.83 0.35 -22.20
N LYS A 290 -7.40 1.58 -21.89
CA LYS A 290 -8.29 2.76 -21.73
C LYS A 290 -9.14 3.05 -22.96
N PHE A 291 -8.53 2.92 -24.13
CA PHE A 291 -9.16 3.25 -25.41
C PHE A 291 -9.91 2.05 -26.02
N GLU A 292 -10.10 0.97 -25.27
CA GLU A 292 -10.77 -0.27 -25.71
C GLU A 292 -10.16 -0.87 -26.98
N TRP A 293 -8.87 -0.63 -27.22
CA TRP A 293 -8.18 -1.23 -28.35
C TRP A 293 -8.01 -2.72 -28.08
N ARG A 294 -8.34 -3.56 -29.07
CA ARG A 294 -8.16 -5.02 -29.02
C ARG A 294 -6.67 -5.36 -28.95
N SER A 295 -6.13 -5.35 -27.75
CA SER A 295 -4.76 -5.67 -27.40
C SER A 295 -4.71 -6.98 -26.61
N ILE A 296 -3.51 -7.53 -26.43
CA ILE A 296 -3.31 -8.73 -25.60
C ILE A 296 -3.82 -8.50 -24.15
N LEU A 297 -3.63 -7.29 -23.60
CA LEU A 297 -4.17 -6.93 -22.28
C LEU A 297 -5.69 -6.97 -22.22
N PHE A 298 -6.40 -6.57 -23.29
CA PHE A 298 -7.85 -6.65 -23.34
C PHE A 298 -8.34 -8.11 -23.22
N THR A 299 -7.68 -9.03 -23.93
CA THR A 299 -7.97 -10.47 -23.82
C THR A 299 -7.67 -10.98 -22.42
N LEU A 300 -6.55 -10.56 -21.82
CA LEU A 300 -6.16 -10.99 -20.47
C LEU A 300 -7.07 -10.44 -19.37
N SER A 301 -7.53 -9.20 -19.49
CA SER A 301 -8.52 -8.64 -18.57
C SER A 301 -9.85 -9.39 -18.70
N THR A 302 -10.20 -9.84 -19.89
CA THR A 302 -11.38 -10.69 -20.10
C THR A 302 -11.22 -12.04 -19.40
N VAL A 303 -10.05 -12.68 -19.52
CA VAL A 303 -9.75 -13.94 -18.80
C VAL A 303 -9.76 -13.74 -17.29
N SER A 304 -9.21 -12.63 -16.80
CA SER A 304 -9.19 -12.28 -15.37
C SER A 304 -10.60 -12.06 -14.83
N LYS A 305 -11.43 -11.32 -15.60
CA LYS A 305 -12.84 -11.12 -15.30
C LYS A 305 -13.62 -12.44 -15.27
N LEU A 306 -13.39 -13.33 -16.23
CA LEU A 306 -14.04 -14.65 -16.24
C LEU A 306 -13.66 -15.47 -15.00
N ALA A 307 -12.37 -15.52 -14.63
CA ALA A 307 -11.91 -16.21 -13.42
C ALA A 307 -12.54 -15.64 -12.14
N ARG A 308 -12.73 -14.30 -12.11
CA ARG A 308 -13.37 -13.57 -11.02
C ARG A 308 -14.85 -13.92 -10.89
N GLU A 309 -15.59 -13.86 -11.99
CA GLU A 309 -17.04 -14.09 -12.03
C GLU A 309 -17.40 -15.57 -11.85
N SER A 310 -16.61 -16.48 -12.43
CA SER A 310 -16.86 -17.92 -12.28
C SER A 310 -16.49 -18.45 -10.90
N GLY A 311 -15.58 -17.76 -10.20
CA GLY A 311 -15.02 -18.26 -8.95
C GLY A 311 -14.30 -19.60 -9.15
N THR A 312 -13.75 -19.86 -10.33
CA THR A 312 -13.04 -21.10 -10.65
C THR A 312 -11.72 -20.78 -11.31
N PHE A 313 -10.69 -21.56 -10.98
CA PHE A 313 -9.40 -21.51 -11.66
C PHE A 313 -9.02 -22.92 -12.05
N GLU A 314 -9.17 -23.22 -13.34
CA GLU A 314 -8.73 -24.48 -13.91
C GLU A 314 -7.33 -24.32 -14.49
N PHE A 315 -6.49 -25.33 -14.35
CA PHE A 315 -5.17 -25.36 -14.99
C PHE A 315 -5.31 -25.70 -16.47
N ASN A 316 -5.88 -24.78 -17.24
CA ASN A 316 -5.93 -24.86 -18.69
C ASN A 316 -4.90 -23.89 -19.31
N PHE A 317 -4.65 -24.06 -20.61
CA PHE A 317 -3.67 -23.25 -21.34
C PHE A 317 -3.97 -21.74 -21.28
N VAL A 318 -5.26 -21.36 -21.23
CA VAL A 318 -5.70 -19.96 -21.20
C VAL A 318 -5.33 -19.29 -19.87
N TYR A 319 -5.74 -19.88 -18.74
CA TYR A 319 -5.44 -19.33 -17.41
C TYR A 319 -3.95 -19.38 -17.11
N PHE A 320 -3.27 -20.47 -17.46
CA PHE A 320 -1.82 -20.57 -17.29
C PHE A 320 -1.07 -19.53 -18.14
N GLY A 321 -1.46 -19.37 -19.41
CA GLY A 321 -0.90 -18.34 -20.29
C GLY A 321 -1.12 -16.93 -19.75
N ALA A 322 -2.29 -16.65 -19.17
CA ALA A 322 -2.60 -15.36 -18.58
C ALA A 322 -1.76 -15.07 -17.32
N VAL A 323 -1.64 -16.05 -16.41
CA VAL A 323 -0.77 -15.95 -15.23
C VAL A 323 0.69 -15.72 -15.64
N LEU A 324 1.19 -16.49 -16.61
CA LEU A 324 2.56 -16.35 -17.11
C LEU A 324 2.80 -14.95 -17.70
N PHE A 325 1.84 -14.42 -18.46
CA PHE A 325 1.97 -13.10 -19.05
C PHE A 325 2.04 -11.99 -18.00
N TYR A 326 1.14 -12.00 -17.01
CA TYR A 326 1.23 -11.03 -15.91
C TYR A 326 2.53 -11.17 -15.12
N PHE A 327 2.99 -12.40 -14.89
CA PHE A 327 4.29 -12.65 -14.26
C PHE A 327 5.45 -12.03 -15.07
N VAL A 328 5.43 -12.16 -16.40
CA VAL A 328 6.42 -11.52 -17.29
C VAL A 328 6.35 -9.99 -17.17
N ILE A 329 5.16 -9.39 -17.13
CA ILE A 329 5.05 -7.93 -16.95
C ILE A 329 5.60 -7.49 -15.59
N LEU A 330 5.28 -8.21 -14.52
CA LEU A 330 5.84 -7.91 -13.19
C LEU A 330 7.37 -8.01 -13.19
N PHE A 331 7.94 -8.98 -13.93
CA PHE A 331 9.38 -9.10 -14.11
C PHE A 331 9.97 -7.95 -14.94
N ILE A 332 9.26 -7.48 -15.97
CA ILE A 332 9.64 -6.28 -16.73
C ILE A 332 9.67 -5.04 -15.82
N LEU A 333 8.65 -4.84 -14.98
CA LEU A 333 8.63 -3.73 -14.01
C LEU A 333 9.81 -3.82 -13.03
N LEU A 334 10.08 -5.02 -12.52
CA LEU A 334 11.24 -5.26 -11.66
C LEU A 334 12.57 -4.97 -12.37
N PHE A 335 12.70 -5.38 -13.63
CA PHE A 335 13.87 -5.08 -14.46
C PHE A 335 14.03 -3.58 -14.70
N ILE A 336 12.96 -2.85 -15.00
CA ILE A 336 12.99 -1.39 -15.15
C ILE A 336 13.50 -0.75 -13.86
N ILE A 337 12.95 -1.15 -12.70
CA ILE A 337 13.38 -0.64 -11.39
C ILE A 337 14.86 -0.93 -11.18
N TRP A 338 15.30 -2.17 -11.39
CA TRP A 338 16.70 -2.56 -11.28
C TRP A 338 17.55 -1.68 -12.20
N SER A 339 17.31 -1.73 -13.50
CA SER A 339 18.11 -1.08 -14.54
C SER A 339 18.25 0.44 -14.37
N LEU A 340 17.19 1.10 -13.88
CA LEU A 340 17.18 2.55 -13.67
C LEU A 340 17.69 2.98 -12.31
N SER A 341 17.73 2.13 -11.30
CA SER A 341 18.21 2.51 -9.96
C SER A 341 19.72 2.69 -9.92
N ASP A 342 20.20 3.65 -9.13
CA ASP A 342 21.62 3.80 -8.83
C ASP A 342 22.18 2.57 -8.09
N SER A 343 23.48 2.28 -8.26
CA SER A 343 24.11 1.06 -7.73
C SER A 343 23.93 0.85 -6.22
N LYS A 344 23.85 1.94 -5.45
CA LYS A 344 23.64 1.91 -3.99
C LYS A 344 22.21 1.51 -3.60
N ASP A 345 21.23 1.93 -4.40
CA ASP A 345 19.80 1.78 -4.08
C ASP A 345 19.16 0.63 -4.88
N LYS A 346 19.82 0.11 -5.92
CA LYS A 346 19.30 -0.90 -6.85
C LYS A 346 18.72 -2.14 -6.19
N VAL A 347 19.48 -2.80 -5.30
CA VAL A 347 19.01 -3.98 -4.58
C VAL A 347 17.82 -3.63 -3.68
N TRP A 348 17.90 -2.50 -2.99
CA TRP A 348 16.87 -2.06 -2.06
C TRP A 348 15.55 -1.72 -2.76
N LEU A 349 15.57 -0.95 -3.85
CA LEU A 349 14.36 -0.55 -4.58
C LEU A 349 13.70 -1.72 -5.29
N SER A 350 14.48 -2.65 -5.85
CA SER A 350 13.96 -3.90 -6.39
C SER A 350 13.33 -4.78 -5.30
N TYR A 351 13.98 -4.92 -4.15
CA TYR A 351 13.44 -5.64 -3.00
C TYR A 351 12.15 -4.99 -2.48
N LEU A 352 12.12 -3.66 -2.39
CA LEU A 352 10.96 -2.88 -1.97
C LEU A 352 9.72 -3.17 -2.82
N PHE A 353 9.89 -3.26 -4.15
CA PHE A 353 8.82 -3.64 -5.05
C PHE A 353 8.33 -5.07 -4.81
N ILE A 354 9.24 -6.02 -4.61
CA ILE A 354 8.92 -7.42 -4.33
C ILE A 354 8.11 -7.56 -3.03
N ILE A 355 8.52 -6.90 -1.94
CA ILE A 355 7.77 -7.00 -0.67
C ILE A 355 6.40 -6.31 -0.77
N GLY A 356 6.25 -5.28 -1.61
CA GLY A 356 4.96 -4.69 -1.95
C GLY A 356 4.03 -5.68 -2.66
N LEU A 357 4.55 -6.44 -3.63
CA LEU A 357 3.81 -7.52 -4.29
C LEU A 357 3.44 -8.63 -3.30
N LEU A 358 4.37 -9.06 -2.45
CA LEU A 358 4.11 -10.09 -1.44
C LEU A 358 3.02 -9.64 -0.46
N GLY A 359 3.04 -8.38 -0.01
CA GLY A 359 1.98 -7.82 0.84
C GLY A 359 0.59 -7.83 0.19
N ARG A 360 0.51 -7.61 -1.13
CA ARG A 360 -0.75 -7.76 -1.89
C ARG A 360 -1.18 -9.22 -2.00
N MET A 361 -0.23 -10.13 -2.27
CA MET A 361 -0.48 -11.56 -2.49
C MET A 361 -0.97 -12.30 -1.26
N VAL A 362 -0.80 -11.75 -0.06
CA VAL A 362 -1.37 -12.30 1.18
C VAL A 362 -2.90 -12.43 1.08
N ILE A 363 -3.55 -11.45 0.42
CA ILE A 363 -5.01 -11.44 0.25
C ILE A 363 -5.48 -12.53 -0.73
N SER A 364 -4.60 -13.08 -1.57
CA SER A 364 -4.92 -14.22 -2.44
C SER A 364 -5.27 -15.49 -1.66
N PHE A 365 -4.89 -15.55 -0.38
CA PHE A 365 -5.28 -16.60 0.56
C PHE A 365 -6.55 -16.27 1.37
N SER A 366 -7.27 -15.21 1.00
CA SER A 366 -8.53 -14.80 1.59
C SER A 366 -9.65 -14.74 0.54
N PRO A 367 -10.89 -15.14 0.87
CA PRO A 367 -12.06 -14.98 0.01
C PRO A 367 -12.35 -13.51 -0.33
N THR A 368 -11.77 -12.57 0.45
CA THR A 368 -11.90 -11.13 0.22
C THR A 368 -11.07 -10.61 -0.96
N LEU A 369 -10.42 -11.49 -1.74
CA LEU A 369 -9.65 -11.14 -2.93
C LEU A 369 -10.40 -10.18 -3.85
N TYR A 370 -11.70 -10.39 -4.02
CA TYR A 370 -12.57 -9.56 -4.85
C TYR A 370 -13.38 -8.51 -4.08
N ALA A 371 -13.68 -8.75 -2.80
CA ALA A 371 -14.52 -7.85 -2.01
C ALA A 371 -13.81 -6.57 -1.53
N SER A 372 -12.50 -6.66 -1.27
CA SER A 372 -11.74 -5.54 -0.69
C SER A 372 -11.19 -4.55 -1.73
N ASP A 373 -11.28 -4.90 -3.02
CA ASP A 373 -10.97 -4.07 -4.18
C ASP A 373 -9.59 -3.40 -4.10
N THR A 374 -9.45 -2.19 -4.64
CA THR A 374 -8.21 -1.45 -4.82
C THR A 374 -7.43 -1.16 -3.54
N ARG A 375 -8.08 -1.10 -2.37
CA ARG A 375 -7.43 -0.87 -1.08
C ARG A 375 -6.38 -1.93 -0.73
N THR A 376 -6.54 -3.15 -1.25
CA THR A 376 -5.61 -4.26 -1.01
C THR A 376 -4.25 -4.06 -1.68
N TYR A 377 -4.14 -3.11 -2.61
CA TYR A 377 -2.90 -2.73 -3.29
C TYR A 377 -2.05 -1.76 -2.47
N LEU A 378 -2.48 -1.35 -1.27
CA LEU A 378 -1.75 -0.42 -0.42
C LEU A 378 -0.24 -0.73 -0.28
N PRO A 379 0.22 -1.98 -0.01
CA PRO A 379 1.66 -2.26 0.11
C PRO A 379 2.45 -1.96 -1.18
N ILE A 380 1.88 -2.27 -2.34
CA ILE A 380 2.53 -1.96 -3.63
C ILE A 380 2.41 -0.49 -3.98
N MET A 381 1.30 0.19 -3.65
CA MET A 381 1.15 1.63 -3.79
C MET A 381 2.23 2.38 -2.99
N LEU A 382 2.49 1.97 -1.74
CA LEU A 382 3.56 2.55 -0.92
C LEU A 382 4.95 2.33 -1.53
N SER A 383 5.20 1.13 -2.04
CA SER A 383 6.49 0.77 -2.64
C SER A 383 6.75 1.59 -3.91
N VAL A 384 5.77 1.62 -4.82
CA VAL A 384 5.87 2.39 -6.07
C VAL A 384 5.92 3.89 -5.78
N PHE A 385 5.18 4.40 -4.78
CA PHE A 385 5.27 5.80 -4.36
C PHE A 385 6.70 6.19 -3.95
N ILE A 386 7.37 5.38 -3.12
CA ILE A 386 8.75 5.64 -2.68
C ILE A 386 9.73 5.56 -3.87
N ILE A 387 9.59 4.54 -4.72
CA ILE A 387 10.43 4.34 -5.91
C ILE A 387 10.27 5.53 -6.88
N THR A 388 9.04 5.94 -7.18
CA THR A 388 8.76 7.10 -8.03
C THR A 388 9.37 8.38 -7.47
N CYS A 389 9.25 8.61 -6.14
CA CYS A 389 9.89 9.76 -5.51
C CYS A 389 11.42 9.75 -5.68
N LYS A 390 12.05 8.58 -5.52
CA LYS A 390 13.50 8.40 -5.71
C LYS A 390 13.90 8.68 -7.16
N PHE A 391 13.17 8.15 -8.13
CA PHE A 391 13.46 8.36 -9.55
C PHE A 391 13.30 9.82 -9.96
N ILE A 392 12.27 10.53 -9.50
CA ILE A 392 12.13 11.97 -9.77
C ILE A 392 13.28 12.76 -9.13
N ASN A 393 13.70 12.40 -7.93
CA ASN A 393 14.86 13.03 -7.28
C ASN A 393 16.16 12.80 -8.09
N GLU A 394 16.36 11.61 -8.67
CA GLU A 394 17.48 11.33 -9.58
C GLU A 394 17.40 12.14 -10.89
N ILE A 395 16.21 12.25 -11.50
CA ILE A 395 15.98 13.09 -12.68
C ILE A 395 16.40 14.53 -12.37
N TYR A 396 15.95 15.07 -11.24
CA TYR A 396 16.28 16.43 -10.81
C TYR A 396 17.79 16.64 -10.67
N LEU A 397 18.49 15.70 -10.04
CA LEU A 397 19.95 15.74 -9.90
C LEU A 397 20.64 15.77 -11.27
N LYS A 398 20.23 14.93 -12.22
CA LYS A 398 20.79 14.91 -13.57
C LYS A 398 20.55 16.21 -14.34
N ILE A 399 19.35 16.79 -14.22
CA ILE A 399 19.04 18.10 -14.83
C ILE A 399 19.95 19.18 -14.25
N LYS A 400 20.16 19.18 -12.93
CA LYS A 400 21.02 20.15 -12.27
C LYS A 400 22.48 20.03 -12.71
N HIS A 401 23.02 18.80 -12.83
CA HIS A 401 24.38 18.57 -13.32
C HIS A 401 24.58 19.05 -14.77
N ARG A 402 23.60 18.82 -15.66
CA ARG A 402 23.64 19.30 -17.05
C ARG A 402 23.51 20.82 -17.21
N LYS A 403 23.14 21.56 -16.17
CA LYS A 403 23.09 23.05 -16.19
C LYS A 403 24.38 23.69 -15.70
N ILE A 404 25.25 22.91 -15.05
CA ILE A 404 26.50 23.37 -14.45
C ILE A 404 27.68 23.10 -15.39
N ASN A 405 27.56 22.09 -16.25
CA ASN A 405 28.45 21.79 -17.37
C ASN A 405 27.81 22.28 -18.67
#